data_AF-A0A250LKB9-F1
#
_entry.id   AF-A0A250LKB9-F1
#
_cell.length_a   1.000
_cell.length_b   1.000
_cell.length_c   1.000
_cell.angle_alpha   90.00
_cell.angle_beta   90.00
_cell.angle_gamma   90.00
#
_symmetry.space_group_name_H-M   'P 1'
#
loop_
_entity.id
_entity.type
_entity.pdbx_description
1 polymer ?
#
loop_
_entity_poly.entity_id
_entity_poly.type
_entity_poly.pdbx_seq_one_letter_code
_entity_poly.pdbx_strand_id
1 'polypeptide(L)'
;MWKGSGAAYHALNRGKRNICIDIKDKEQLATLHRLIAERADVFIHNLRPGAAADYGLDANSLRITKPELICCEIGAFGHVGPMNTLPGYDPLMQAFSGIMSITGEEGQAPVRAGVSIVDFGAGMWAAMGILAALYRRQMKHCGATVNASLLETALAWMSVGIANYNADGEPGGRHGSGVAFIVPHRAFATADGFLIVSCANDPLFARLCAALDHPEWATDERFATNAGRLKNRAEIDRLIGDRLSTGTREFWTERLQAAGIPVAPIQTTAEVLAHEQTQALGIIEKPSDDEIGIVGLPLSFDGKRSPPLHLAKDTGADNSLLDSLLKVSH
;
A
#
# COMPACT_ATOMS: atom_id res chain seq x y z
N MET A 1 13.21 17.37 8.54
CA MET A 1 12.27 18.42 8.09
C MET A 1 12.78 18.96 6.77
N TRP A 2 11.92 19.09 5.76
CA TRP A 2 12.20 19.69 4.45
C TRP A 2 11.36 20.96 4.31
N LYS A 3 12.01 22.11 4.06
CA LYS A 3 11.36 23.43 3.97
C LYS A 3 10.31 23.68 5.09
N GLY A 4 10.68 23.42 6.35
CA GLY A 4 9.80 23.67 7.50
C GLY A 4 8.72 22.62 7.78
N SER A 5 8.56 21.59 6.94
CA SER A 5 7.55 20.51 7.09
C SER A 5 8.17 19.10 6.98
N GLY A 6 7.41 18.05 7.32
CA GLY A 6 7.89 16.67 7.14
C GLY A 6 7.90 16.25 5.67
N ALA A 7 8.90 15.45 5.24
CA ALA A 7 8.94 14.96 3.86
C ALA A 7 7.68 14.15 3.46
N ALA A 8 7.08 13.43 4.43
CA ALA A 8 5.82 12.72 4.22
C ALA A 8 4.64 13.65 3.89
N TYR A 9 4.61 14.87 4.44
CA TYR A 9 3.58 15.86 4.11
C TYR A 9 3.63 16.21 2.62
N HIS A 10 4.84 16.49 2.12
CA HIS A 10 5.11 16.80 0.72
C HIS A 10 4.77 15.62 -0.22
N ALA A 11 5.08 14.40 0.20
CA ALA A 11 4.75 13.20 -0.58
C ALA A 11 3.25 12.94 -0.72
N LEU A 12 2.44 13.30 0.29
CA LEU A 12 1.03 12.88 0.38
C LEU A 12 0.00 14.01 0.15
N ASN A 13 0.42 15.28 0.07
CA ASN A 13 -0.50 16.43 -0.02
C ASN A 13 -0.30 17.32 -1.25
N ARG A 14 0.50 16.88 -2.23
CA ARG A 14 0.65 17.54 -3.53
C ARG A 14 -0.69 17.69 -4.26
N GLY A 15 -0.79 18.71 -5.12
CA GLY A 15 -1.97 18.98 -5.92
C GLY A 15 -3.15 19.56 -5.13
N LYS A 16 -3.05 19.67 -3.81
CA LYS A 16 -4.11 20.16 -2.93
C LYS A 16 -3.93 21.65 -2.65
N ARG A 17 -5.07 22.35 -2.58
CA ARG A 17 -5.17 23.66 -1.92
C ARG A 17 -5.25 23.46 -0.41
N ASN A 18 -4.67 24.36 0.37
CA ASN A 18 -4.63 24.26 1.83
C ASN A 18 -5.27 25.50 2.49
N ILE A 19 -6.44 25.29 3.08
CA ILE A 19 -7.25 26.30 3.77
C ILE A 19 -7.42 25.85 5.21
N CYS A 20 -7.20 26.77 6.15
CA CYS A 20 -7.44 26.53 7.57
C CYS A 20 -8.86 26.95 7.95
N ILE A 21 -9.57 26.05 8.62
CA ILE A 21 -10.88 26.30 9.22
C ILE A 21 -10.87 25.66 10.59
N ASP A 22 -11.16 26.43 11.64
CA ASP A 22 -11.42 25.91 12.98
C ASP A 22 -12.89 25.47 13.09
N ILE A 23 -13.12 24.16 13.11
CA ILE A 23 -14.46 23.58 13.22
C ILE A 23 -15.12 23.79 14.60
N LYS A 24 -14.37 24.27 15.60
CA LYS A 24 -14.92 24.62 16.92
C LYS A 24 -15.47 26.05 16.95
N ASP A 25 -15.00 26.90 16.05
CA ASP A 25 -15.56 28.22 15.85
C ASP A 25 -16.84 28.12 15.01
N LYS A 26 -17.94 28.67 15.52
CA LYS A 26 -19.26 28.53 14.89
C LYS A 26 -19.34 29.22 13.53
N GLU A 27 -18.66 30.36 13.36
CA GLU A 27 -18.68 31.12 12.11
C GLU A 27 -17.83 30.42 11.04
N GLN A 28 -16.67 29.91 11.43
CA GLN A 28 -15.80 29.13 10.54
C GLN A 28 -16.43 27.78 10.17
N LEU A 29 -17.09 27.09 11.11
CA LEU A 29 -17.85 25.87 10.81
C LEU A 29 -18.98 26.14 9.82
N ALA A 30 -19.76 27.22 10.02
CA ALA A 30 -20.79 27.62 9.06
C ALA A 30 -20.21 27.93 7.67
N THR A 31 -19.01 28.51 7.62
CA THR A 31 -18.28 28.77 6.38
C THR A 31 -17.90 27.47 5.66
N LEU A 32 -17.44 26.44 6.38
CA LEU A 32 -17.16 25.12 5.83
C LEU A 32 -18.43 24.45 5.28
N HIS A 33 -19.53 24.46 6.05
CA HIS A 33 -20.82 23.94 5.61
C HIS A 33 -21.28 24.59 4.31
N ARG A 34 -21.18 25.92 4.23
CA ARG A 34 -21.51 26.69 3.02
C ARG A 34 -20.63 26.30 1.83
N LEU A 35 -19.31 26.18 2.04
CA LEU A 35 -18.39 25.75 1.00
C LEU A 35 -18.75 24.36 0.46
N ILE A 36 -19.04 23.40 1.34
CA ILE A 36 -19.44 22.05 0.96
C ILE A 36 -20.74 22.08 0.14
N ALA A 37 -21.77 22.76 0.67
CA ALA A 37 -23.07 22.88 0.03
C ALA A 37 -22.96 23.48 -1.38
N GLU A 38 -22.24 24.60 -1.53
CA GLU A 38 -22.18 25.33 -2.80
C GLU A 38 -21.20 24.71 -3.81
N ARG A 39 -20.08 24.12 -3.36
CA ARG A 39 -18.94 23.83 -4.26
C ARG A 39 -18.45 22.39 -4.28
N ALA A 40 -18.74 21.57 -3.28
CA ALA A 40 -18.12 20.24 -3.17
C ALA A 40 -18.93 19.16 -3.91
N ASP A 41 -18.25 18.34 -4.71
CA ASP A 41 -18.80 17.08 -5.23
C ASP A 41 -18.62 15.91 -4.26
N VAL A 42 -17.50 15.94 -3.54
CA VAL A 42 -17.06 14.90 -2.63
C VAL A 42 -16.57 15.56 -1.34
N PHE A 43 -17.02 15.04 -0.20
CA PHE A 43 -16.46 15.35 1.12
C PHE A 43 -15.81 14.09 1.68
N ILE A 44 -14.51 14.14 1.99
CA ILE A 44 -13.76 13.01 2.55
C ILE A 44 -13.15 13.41 3.89
N HIS A 45 -13.30 12.56 4.90
CA HIS A 45 -12.67 12.75 6.19
C HIS A 45 -12.24 11.42 6.82
N ASN A 46 -11.26 11.53 7.72
CA ASN A 46 -10.82 10.48 8.63
C ASN A 46 -10.79 11.01 10.08
N LEU A 47 -11.71 11.93 10.41
CA LEU A 47 -11.94 12.39 11.78
C LEU A 47 -12.19 11.20 12.72
N ARG A 48 -11.96 11.40 14.02
CA ARG A 48 -12.26 10.37 15.01
C ARG A 48 -13.72 9.92 14.87
N PRO A 49 -14.02 8.62 15.02
CA PRO A 49 -15.38 8.13 14.96
C PRO A 49 -16.34 8.92 15.86
N GLY A 50 -17.52 9.24 15.34
CA GLY A 50 -18.52 10.05 16.04
C GLY A 50 -18.27 11.56 15.99
N ALA A 51 -17.02 12.02 15.88
CA ALA A 51 -16.69 13.44 15.91
C ALA A 51 -17.30 14.23 14.74
N ALA A 52 -17.45 13.61 13.57
CA ALA A 52 -18.05 14.30 12.42
C ALA A 52 -19.51 14.72 12.70
N ALA A 53 -20.30 13.87 13.36
CA ALA A 53 -21.69 14.16 13.69
C ALA A 53 -21.83 15.33 14.67
N ASP A 54 -20.91 15.46 15.64
CA ASP A 54 -20.90 16.56 16.61
C ASP A 54 -20.79 17.95 15.94
N TYR A 55 -20.19 18.01 14.75
CA TYR A 55 -20.05 19.25 13.95
C TYR A 55 -20.98 19.29 12.72
N GLY A 56 -21.88 18.31 12.57
CA GLY A 56 -22.76 18.16 11.40
C GLY A 56 -22.02 17.82 10.09
N LEU A 57 -20.78 17.33 10.17
CA LEU A 57 -19.96 16.96 9.02
C LEU A 57 -20.16 15.50 8.59
N ASP A 58 -21.10 14.78 9.19
CA ASP A 58 -21.47 13.44 8.76
C ASP A 58 -22.36 13.44 7.51
N ALA A 59 -22.49 12.27 6.87
CA ALA A 59 -23.21 12.14 5.62
C ALA A 59 -24.71 12.43 5.71
N ASN A 60 -25.35 12.21 6.86
CA ASN A 60 -26.78 12.51 7.00
C ASN A 60 -26.99 14.01 7.13
N SER A 61 -26.18 14.68 7.95
CA SER A 61 -26.25 16.12 8.14
C SER A 61 -25.95 16.91 6.86
N LEU A 62 -24.84 16.61 6.18
CA LEU A 62 -24.41 17.34 4.97
C LEU A 62 -25.38 17.17 3.79
N ARG A 63 -26.05 16.01 3.67
CA ARG A 63 -26.97 15.75 2.56
C ARG A 63 -28.35 16.37 2.73
N ILE A 64 -28.66 16.96 3.89
CA ILE A 64 -29.87 17.80 4.05
C ILE A 64 -29.80 19.00 3.11
N THR A 65 -28.62 19.63 2.98
CA THR A 65 -28.40 20.81 2.13
C THR A 65 -27.85 20.45 0.75
N LYS A 66 -27.22 19.28 0.60
CA LYS A 66 -26.67 18.80 -0.68
C LYS A 66 -26.93 17.31 -0.93
N PRO A 67 -28.14 16.92 -1.39
CA PRO A 67 -28.54 15.52 -1.56
C PRO A 67 -27.64 14.67 -2.48
N GLU A 68 -26.97 15.31 -3.44
CA GLU A 68 -26.09 14.71 -4.44
C GLU A 68 -24.62 14.60 -4.00
N LEU A 69 -24.29 15.05 -2.79
CA LEU A 69 -22.94 14.97 -2.22
C LEU A 69 -22.53 13.51 -2.02
N ILE A 70 -21.27 13.22 -2.37
CA ILE A 70 -20.63 11.95 -2.02
C ILE A 70 -19.82 12.18 -0.75
N CYS A 71 -20.21 11.52 0.34
CA CYS A 71 -19.49 11.57 1.60
C CYS A 71 -18.65 10.31 1.75
N CYS A 72 -17.36 10.46 2.03
CA CYS A 72 -16.46 9.35 2.31
C CYS A 72 -15.88 9.45 3.72
N GLU A 73 -16.07 8.40 4.50
CA GLU A 73 -15.50 8.23 5.83
C GLU A 73 -14.47 7.10 5.80
N ILE A 74 -13.27 7.38 6.33
CA ILE A 74 -12.24 6.37 6.55
C ILE A 74 -12.02 6.19 8.06
N GLY A 75 -12.46 5.05 8.58
CA GLY A 75 -12.32 4.69 10.00
C GLY A 75 -11.27 3.60 10.25
N ALA A 76 -10.95 3.34 11.51
CA ALA A 76 -10.04 2.23 11.85
C ALA A 76 -10.74 0.87 11.76
N PHE A 77 -11.84 0.69 12.49
CA PHE A 77 -12.52 -0.61 12.67
C PHE A 77 -13.74 -0.84 11.77
N GLY A 78 -14.03 0.08 10.85
CA GLY A 78 -15.25 0.07 10.06
C GLY A 78 -16.33 0.98 10.63
N HIS A 79 -17.39 1.18 9.86
CA HIS A 79 -18.49 2.08 10.18
C HIS A 79 -19.53 1.46 11.15
N VAL A 80 -19.46 0.14 11.38
CA VAL A 80 -20.40 -0.64 12.20
C VAL A 80 -19.68 -1.60 13.14
N GLY A 81 -20.42 -2.12 14.11
CA GLY A 81 -19.92 -3.10 15.07
C GLY A 81 -19.42 -2.47 16.37
N PRO A 82 -19.08 -3.29 17.38
CA PRO A 82 -18.81 -2.83 18.75
C PRO A 82 -17.54 -1.99 18.87
N MET A 83 -16.64 -2.06 17.89
CA MET A 83 -15.35 -1.35 17.89
C MET A 83 -15.34 -0.12 16.97
N ASN A 84 -16.46 0.22 16.33
CA ASN A 84 -16.51 1.30 15.33
C ASN A 84 -16.17 2.69 15.89
N THR A 85 -16.22 2.87 17.21
CA THR A 85 -15.83 4.12 17.90
C THR A 85 -14.37 4.17 18.31
N LEU A 86 -13.61 3.07 18.20
CA LEU A 86 -12.23 3.00 18.65
C LEU A 86 -11.28 3.67 17.65
N PRO A 87 -10.24 4.39 18.14
CA PRO A 87 -9.20 4.90 17.28
C PRO A 87 -8.31 3.75 16.80
N GLY A 88 -7.60 3.98 15.69
CA GLY A 88 -6.61 3.03 15.20
C GLY A 88 -5.64 3.65 14.22
N TYR A 89 -4.53 2.95 14.03
CA TYR A 89 -3.47 3.26 13.09
C TYR A 89 -3.08 1.97 12.37
N ASP A 90 -2.44 2.09 11.22
CA ASP A 90 -1.99 0.96 10.41
C ASP A 90 -1.33 -0.19 11.21
N PRO A 91 -0.34 0.05 12.10
CA PRO A 91 0.28 -1.04 12.86
C PRO A 91 -0.70 -1.78 13.77
N LEU A 92 -1.67 -1.08 14.37
CA LEU A 92 -2.68 -1.72 15.22
C LEU A 92 -3.54 -2.67 14.38
N MET A 93 -3.87 -2.27 13.14
CA MET A 93 -4.70 -3.09 12.27
C MET A 93 -3.94 -4.26 11.67
N GLN A 94 -2.64 -4.09 11.37
CA GLN A 94 -1.78 -5.22 11.02
C GLN A 94 -1.67 -6.25 12.15
N ALA A 95 -1.62 -5.79 13.41
CA ALA A 95 -1.63 -6.69 14.57
C ALA A 95 -2.99 -7.37 14.73
N PHE A 96 -4.07 -6.59 14.71
CA PHE A 96 -5.44 -7.07 14.97
C PHE A 96 -5.95 -8.03 13.88
N SER A 97 -5.61 -7.80 12.61
CA SER A 97 -6.07 -8.63 11.50
C SER A 97 -5.31 -9.94 11.31
N GLY A 98 -4.21 -10.15 12.05
CA GLY A 98 -3.34 -11.32 11.89
C GLY A 98 -2.22 -11.17 10.86
N ILE A 99 -2.04 -10.01 10.21
CA ILE A 99 -0.90 -9.81 9.27
C ILE A 99 0.43 -10.07 10.00
N MET A 100 0.59 -9.53 11.21
CA MET A 100 1.82 -9.74 11.98
C MET A 100 2.05 -11.19 12.42
N SER A 101 0.99 -12.02 12.56
CA SER A 101 1.17 -13.41 13.00
C SER A 101 1.87 -14.26 11.94
N ILE A 102 1.69 -13.92 10.66
CA ILE A 102 2.28 -14.60 9.49
C ILE A 102 3.47 -13.86 8.88
N THR A 103 3.82 -12.67 9.38
CA THR A 103 4.92 -11.85 8.85
C THR A 103 6.15 -11.91 9.75
N GLY A 104 7.32 -12.21 9.17
CA GLY A 104 8.60 -12.26 9.87
C GLY A 104 9.26 -13.64 9.82
N GLU A 105 10.33 -13.80 10.59
CA GLU A 105 11.06 -15.06 10.69
C GLU A 105 10.39 -16.04 11.66
N GLU A 106 10.52 -17.33 11.35
CA GLU A 106 10.03 -18.42 12.21
C GLU A 106 10.77 -18.41 13.56
N GLY A 107 10.04 -18.65 14.65
CA GLY A 107 10.59 -18.63 16.00
C GLY A 107 11.00 -17.25 16.54
N GLN A 108 10.93 -16.19 15.71
CA GLN A 108 11.22 -14.81 16.12
C GLN A 108 9.95 -14.05 16.51
N ALA A 109 10.12 -12.87 17.12
CA ALA A 109 9.01 -11.98 17.44
C ALA A 109 8.25 -11.54 16.17
N PRO A 110 6.91 -11.34 16.24
CA PRO A 110 6.13 -10.80 15.13
C PRO A 110 6.65 -9.45 14.66
N VAL A 111 6.60 -9.20 13.35
CA VAL A 111 6.95 -7.91 12.76
C VAL A 111 5.83 -7.42 11.85
N ARG A 112 5.77 -6.11 11.65
CA ARG A 112 4.87 -5.49 10.67
C ARG A 112 5.52 -5.37 9.30
N ALA A 113 4.71 -5.18 8.27
CA ALA A 113 5.19 -4.61 7.01
C ALA A 113 5.81 -3.23 7.27
N GLY A 114 6.98 -2.97 6.68
CA GLY A 114 7.73 -1.72 6.90
C GLY A 114 7.02 -0.47 6.37
N VAL A 115 6.14 -0.65 5.38
CA VAL A 115 5.30 0.41 4.78
C VAL A 115 3.90 0.42 5.41
N SER A 116 3.21 1.57 5.34
CA SER A 116 1.81 1.71 5.78
C SER A 116 0.82 1.08 4.79
N ILE A 117 0.95 -0.23 4.56
CA ILE A 117 0.21 -0.97 3.53
C ILE A 117 -1.30 -0.93 3.74
N VAL A 118 -1.75 -0.82 4.99
CA VAL A 118 -3.16 -0.72 5.34
C VAL A 118 -3.67 0.70 5.11
N ASP A 119 -2.91 1.74 5.48
CA ASP A 119 -3.31 3.13 5.20
C ASP A 119 -3.42 3.38 3.67
N PHE A 120 -2.43 2.94 2.89
CA PHE A 120 -2.46 3.09 1.43
C PHE A 120 -3.62 2.30 0.81
N GLY A 121 -3.85 1.06 1.27
CA GLY A 121 -4.98 0.25 0.79
C GLY A 121 -6.33 0.91 1.10
N ALA A 122 -6.53 1.44 2.31
CA ALA A 122 -7.77 2.12 2.67
C ALA A 122 -8.00 3.38 1.83
N GLY A 123 -6.95 4.16 1.55
CA GLY A 123 -7.01 5.29 0.62
C GLY A 123 -7.38 4.86 -0.81
N MET A 124 -6.85 3.72 -1.29
CA MET A 124 -7.22 3.16 -2.59
C MET A 124 -8.68 2.73 -2.65
N TRP A 125 -9.19 2.02 -1.64
CA TRP A 125 -10.59 1.62 -1.57
C TRP A 125 -11.53 2.82 -1.51
N ALA A 126 -11.18 3.85 -0.72
CA ALA A 126 -11.92 5.10 -0.67
C ALA A 126 -11.97 5.78 -2.05
N ALA A 127 -10.82 5.90 -2.74
CA ALA A 127 -10.77 6.47 -4.07
C ALA A 127 -11.62 5.69 -5.08
N MET A 128 -11.53 4.35 -5.08
CA MET A 128 -12.35 3.49 -5.94
C MET A 128 -13.86 3.65 -5.65
N GLY A 129 -14.25 3.66 -4.38
CA GLY A 129 -15.64 3.85 -3.97
C GLY A 129 -16.18 5.22 -4.36
N ILE A 130 -15.38 6.28 -4.21
CA ILE A 130 -15.71 7.64 -4.64
C ILE A 130 -15.90 7.69 -6.17
N LEU A 131 -14.97 7.13 -6.94
CA LEU A 131 -15.07 7.09 -8.40
C LEU A 131 -16.31 6.32 -8.87
N ALA A 132 -16.61 5.18 -8.26
CA ALA A 132 -17.83 4.42 -8.54
C ALA A 132 -19.10 5.21 -8.19
N ALA A 133 -19.10 5.93 -7.07
CA ALA A 133 -20.21 6.80 -6.67
C ALA A 133 -20.39 7.98 -7.63
N LEU A 134 -19.30 8.63 -8.06
CA LEU A 134 -19.32 9.71 -9.05
C LEU A 134 -19.88 9.21 -10.39
N TYR A 135 -19.43 8.04 -10.85
CA TYR A 135 -19.95 7.41 -12.07
C TYR A 135 -21.45 7.09 -11.94
N ARG A 136 -21.87 6.49 -10.83
CA ARG A 136 -23.30 6.22 -10.56
C ARG A 136 -24.13 7.50 -10.55
N ARG A 137 -23.60 8.59 -9.98
CA ARG A 137 -24.27 9.88 -9.90
C ARG A 137 -24.56 10.48 -11.28
N GLN A 138 -23.71 10.23 -12.28
CA GLN A 138 -23.99 10.67 -13.66
C GLN A 138 -25.26 10.02 -14.25
N MET A 139 -25.61 8.82 -13.81
CA MET A 139 -26.79 8.09 -14.31
C MET A 139 -28.03 8.28 -13.45
N LYS A 140 -27.86 8.40 -12.13
CA LYS A 140 -28.97 8.39 -11.16
C LYS A 140 -29.21 9.73 -10.47
N HIS A 141 -28.32 10.72 -10.66
CA HIS A 141 -28.37 12.04 -10.04
C HIS A 141 -28.53 11.99 -8.51
N CYS A 142 -27.92 11.00 -7.85
CA CYS A 142 -28.01 10.81 -6.40
C CYS A 142 -26.62 10.73 -5.75
N GLY A 143 -26.55 11.16 -4.48
CA GLY A 143 -25.33 11.10 -3.67
C GLY A 143 -24.99 9.67 -3.22
N ALA A 144 -23.95 9.56 -2.39
CA ALA A 144 -23.53 8.29 -1.81
C ALA A 144 -22.78 8.50 -0.50
N THR A 145 -22.85 7.50 0.38
CA THR A 145 -21.90 7.36 1.49
C THR A 145 -20.95 6.22 1.14
N VAL A 146 -19.65 6.48 1.20
CA VAL A 146 -18.57 5.53 0.97
C VAL A 146 -17.82 5.33 2.27
N ASN A 147 -17.90 4.13 2.84
CA ASN A 147 -17.15 3.78 4.05
C ASN A 147 -15.97 2.90 3.65
N ALA A 148 -14.78 3.28 4.08
CA ALA A 148 -13.60 2.42 4.03
C ALA A 148 -13.01 2.29 5.43
N SER A 149 -12.29 1.21 5.68
CA SER A 149 -11.59 1.07 6.95
C SER A 149 -10.25 0.38 6.84
N LEU A 150 -9.40 0.72 7.81
CA LEU A 150 -8.10 0.08 7.96
C LEU A 150 -8.28 -1.42 8.26
N LEU A 151 -9.23 -1.82 9.11
CA LEU A 151 -9.47 -3.22 9.42
C LEU A 151 -9.96 -4.00 8.19
N GLU A 152 -10.96 -3.52 7.45
CA GLU A 152 -11.45 -4.20 6.24
C GLU A 152 -10.34 -4.32 5.19
N THR A 153 -9.48 -3.31 5.08
CA THR A 153 -8.28 -3.36 4.22
C THR A 153 -7.31 -4.45 4.68
N ALA A 154 -7.01 -4.51 5.96
CA ALA A 154 -6.09 -5.50 6.52
C ALA A 154 -6.64 -6.93 6.40
N LEU A 155 -7.96 -7.12 6.53
CA LEU A 155 -8.63 -8.39 6.29
C LEU A 155 -8.60 -8.78 4.81
N ALA A 156 -8.74 -7.83 3.88
CA ALA A 156 -8.60 -8.10 2.45
C ALA A 156 -7.20 -8.64 2.10
N TRP A 157 -6.15 -8.08 2.72
CA TRP A 157 -4.78 -8.61 2.60
C TRP A 157 -4.60 -10.01 3.18
N MET A 158 -5.42 -10.38 4.17
CA MET A 158 -5.44 -11.71 4.78
C MET A 158 -6.35 -12.72 4.06
N SER A 159 -6.94 -12.36 2.91
CA SER A 159 -7.91 -13.21 2.18
C SER A 159 -7.46 -14.66 1.98
N VAL A 160 -6.21 -14.86 1.53
CA VAL A 160 -5.64 -16.21 1.34
C VAL A 160 -5.41 -16.93 2.67
N GLY A 161 -4.88 -16.23 3.68
CA GLY A 161 -4.64 -16.83 5.00
C GLY A 161 -5.93 -17.26 5.69
N ILE A 162 -6.97 -16.43 5.61
CA ILE A 162 -8.31 -16.74 6.13
C ILE A 162 -8.93 -17.92 5.36
N ALA A 163 -8.79 -17.96 4.03
CA ALA A 163 -9.29 -19.06 3.23
C ALA A 163 -8.60 -20.39 3.57
N ASN A 164 -7.28 -20.39 3.77
CA ASN A 164 -6.51 -21.57 4.18
C ASN A 164 -6.96 -22.06 5.56
N TYR A 165 -7.03 -21.17 6.55
CA TYR A 165 -7.51 -21.52 7.90
C TYR A 165 -8.93 -22.14 7.86
N ASN A 166 -9.82 -21.59 7.04
CA ASN A 166 -11.17 -22.15 6.89
C ASN A 166 -11.18 -23.52 6.18
N ALA A 167 -10.14 -23.86 5.43
CA ALA A 167 -10.04 -25.12 4.68
C ALA A 167 -9.45 -26.26 5.53
N ASP A 168 -8.42 -25.99 6.33
CA ASP A 168 -7.67 -27.03 7.07
C ASP A 168 -7.56 -26.80 8.58
N GLY A 169 -7.97 -25.63 9.09
CA GLY A 169 -7.91 -25.28 10.51
C GLY A 169 -6.52 -24.80 10.98
N GLU A 170 -5.54 -24.72 10.10
CA GLU A 170 -4.17 -24.32 10.44
C GLU A 170 -4.01 -22.79 10.36
N PRO A 171 -3.51 -22.13 11.43
CA PRO A 171 -3.42 -20.67 11.47
C PRO A 171 -2.32 -20.08 10.56
N GLY A 172 -1.59 -20.94 9.84
CA GLY A 172 -0.40 -20.56 9.08
C GLY A 172 0.78 -20.20 9.98
N GLY A 173 1.86 -19.69 9.38
CA GLY A 173 3.08 -19.38 10.10
C GLY A 173 3.97 -18.37 9.38
N ARG A 174 5.02 -17.95 10.09
CA ARG A 174 6.06 -17.04 9.61
C ARG A 174 7.09 -17.79 8.78
N HIS A 175 7.42 -17.28 7.60
CA HIS A 175 8.34 -17.92 6.66
C HIS A 175 9.48 -16.99 6.18
N GLY A 176 9.76 -15.94 6.94
CA GLY A 176 10.75 -14.92 6.60
C GLY A 176 10.36 -14.20 5.32
N SER A 177 11.29 -14.17 4.36
CA SER A 177 11.08 -13.69 3.00
C SER A 177 10.41 -14.70 2.06
N GLY A 178 10.10 -15.91 2.54
CA GLY A 178 9.55 -16.98 1.74
C GLY A 178 8.03 -17.13 1.79
N VAL A 179 7.52 -18.06 1.00
CA VAL A 179 6.08 -18.41 0.95
C VAL A 179 5.82 -19.83 1.47
N ALA A 180 4.59 -20.06 1.95
CA ALA A 180 4.22 -21.31 2.62
C ALA A 180 4.24 -22.54 1.69
N PHE A 181 3.98 -22.38 0.40
CA PHE A 181 3.61 -23.49 -0.50
C PHE A 181 4.59 -23.75 -1.66
N ILE A 182 5.59 -22.89 -1.88
CA ILE A 182 6.57 -23.03 -2.97
C ILE A 182 7.98 -23.01 -2.38
N VAL A 183 8.80 -23.98 -2.77
CA VAL A 183 10.21 -24.05 -2.39
C VAL A 183 11.04 -24.38 -3.64
N PRO A 184 12.18 -23.69 -3.89
CA PRO A 184 12.61 -22.45 -3.24
C PRO A 184 11.81 -21.24 -3.76
N HIS A 185 11.34 -20.42 -2.83
CA HIS A 185 10.79 -19.09 -3.12
C HIS A 185 11.03 -18.22 -1.89
N ARG A 186 12.21 -17.59 -1.82
CA ARG A 186 12.67 -16.77 -0.68
C ARG A 186 13.91 -15.96 -1.03
N ALA A 187 14.32 -15.08 -0.11
CA ALA A 187 15.62 -14.45 -0.17
C ALA A 187 16.75 -15.37 0.32
N PHE A 188 17.87 -15.32 -0.38
CA PHE A 188 19.13 -15.99 -0.07
C PHE A 188 20.25 -14.96 0.03
N ALA A 189 21.17 -15.18 0.97
CA ALA A 189 22.38 -14.37 1.08
C ALA A 189 23.32 -14.63 -0.11
N THR A 190 24.02 -13.58 -0.51
CA THR A 190 25.11 -13.55 -1.48
C THR A 190 26.32 -12.89 -0.83
N ALA A 191 27.45 -12.79 -1.55
CA ALA A 191 28.67 -12.19 -1.01
C ALA A 191 28.52 -10.71 -0.60
N ASP A 192 27.56 -9.98 -1.19
CA ASP A 192 27.39 -8.52 -1.05
C ASP A 192 25.91 -8.10 -0.86
N GLY A 193 25.04 -9.00 -0.40
CA GLY A 193 23.64 -8.70 -0.14
C GLY A 193 22.71 -9.90 -0.25
N PHE A 194 21.48 -9.68 -0.72
CA PHE A 194 20.47 -10.73 -0.86
C PHE A 194 19.82 -10.72 -2.23
N LEU A 195 19.47 -11.92 -2.72
CA LEU A 195 18.61 -12.12 -3.88
C LEU A 195 17.36 -12.89 -3.48
N ILE A 196 16.18 -12.44 -3.94
CA ILE A 196 15.00 -13.30 -3.95
C ILE A 196 15.05 -14.20 -5.18
N VAL A 197 14.93 -15.51 -4.96
CA VAL A 197 14.93 -16.53 -6.01
C VAL A 197 13.60 -17.27 -5.95
N SER A 198 12.92 -17.38 -7.09
CA SER A 198 11.56 -17.94 -7.18
C SER A 198 11.49 -19.10 -8.17
N CYS A 199 11.26 -20.31 -7.68
CA CYS A 199 11.04 -21.50 -8.50
C CYS A 199 9.65 -22.09 -8.25
N ALA A 200 8.69 -21.70 -9.09
CA ALA A 200 7.28 -22.07 -8.91
C ALA A 200 6.93 -23.50 -9.30
N ASN A 201 7.85 -24.26 -9.91
CA ASN A 201 7.60 -25.63 -10.39
C ASN A 201 8.90 -26.43 -10.53
N ASP A 202 8.75 -27.74 -10.73
CA ASP A 202 9.88 -28.69 -10.80
C ASP A 202 10.81 -28.45 -12.02
N PRO A 203 10.31 -28.11 -13.23
CA PRO A 203 11.19 -27.73 -14.34
C PRO A 203 12.06 -26.49 -14.05
N LEU A 204 11.52 -25.46 -13.38
CA LEU A 204 12.31 -24.31 -12.94
C LEU A 204 13.34 -24.71 -11.88
N PHE A 205 12.97 -25.59 -10.95
CA PHE A 205 13.91 -26.11 -9.96
C PHE A 205 15.08 -26.85 -10.62
N ALA A 206 14.81 -27.72 -11.61
CA ALA A 206 15.88 -28.40 -12.35
C ALA A 206 16.84 -27.43 -13.06
N ARG A 207 16.31 -26.36 -13.66
CA ARG A 207 17.11 -25.28 -14.26
C ARG A 207 17.94 -24.52 -13.22
N LEU A 208 17.36 -24.26 -12.04
CA LEU A 208 18.08 -23.63 -10.92
C LEU A 208 19.24 -24.54 -10.47
N CYS A 209 18.99 -25.82 -10.24
CA CYS A 209 20.00 -26.81 -9.88
C CYS A 209 21.16 -26.82 -10.87
N ALA A 210 20.87 -26.87 -12.18
CA ALA A 210 21.90 -26.77 -13.21
C ALA A 210 22.65 -25.42 -13.17
N ALA A 211 21.94 -24.30 -13.01
CA ALA A 211 22.55 -22.98 -12.89
C ALA A 211 23.40 -22.84 -11.62
N LEU A 212 23.13 -23.60 -10.57
CA LEU A 212 23.93 -23.62 -9.34
C LEU A 212 25.11 -24.61 -9.40
N ASP A 213 25.32 -25.29 -10.54
CA ASP A 213 26.28 -26.38 -10.74
C ASP A 213 26.01 -27.62 -9.87
N HIS A 214 24.74 -27.85 -9.52
CA HIS A 214 24.26 -28.97 -8.72
C HIS A 214 23.05 -29.67 -9.37
N PRO A 215 23.16 -30.17 -10.62
CA PRO A 215 22.04 -30.81 -11.31
C PRO A 215 21.50 -32.05 -10.57
N GLU A 216 22.31 -32.70 -9.74
CA GLU A 216 21.93 -33.87 -8.94
C GLU A 216 20.77 -33.60 -7.98
N TRP A 217 20.63 -32.35 -7.49
CA TRP A 217 19.52 -31.99 -6.59
C TRP A 217 18.17 -32.11 -7.28
N ALA A 218 18.09 -31.93 -8.59
CA ALA A 218 16.83 -32.02 -9.35
C ALA A 218 16.27 -33.44 -9.41
N THR A 219 17.13 -34.45 -9.25
CA THR A 219 16.78 -35.88 -9.30
C THR A 219 16.81 -36.56 -7.94
N ASP A 220 17.29 -35.87 -6.90
CA ASP A 220 17.25 -36.36 -5.53
C ASP A 220 15.79 -36.53 -5.08
N GLU A 221 15.43 -37.71 -4.58
CA GLU A 221 14.07 -38.03 -4.14
C GLU A 221 13.53 -37.02 -3.10
N ARG A 222 14.42 -36.38 -2.34
CA ARG A 222 14.06 -35.35 -1.35
C ARG A 222 13.62 -34.04 -2.00
N PHE A 223 14.08 -33.72 -3.21
CA PHE A 223 13.92 -32.39 -3.81
C PHE A 223 13.30 -32.39 -5.22
N ALA A 224 13.16 -33.55 -5.86
CA ALA A 224 12.68 -33.66 -7.24
C ALA A 224 11.28 -33.04 -7.45
N THR A 225 10.42 -33.12 -6.43
CA THR A 225 9.07 -32.53 -6.44
C THR A 225 8.93 -31.40 -5.43
N ASN A 226 8.05 -30.44 -5.69
CA ASN A 226 7.75 -29.37 -4.73
C ASN A 226 7.31 -29.92 -3.36
N ALA A 227 6.54 -31.02 -3.33
CA ALA A 227 6.15 -31.69 -2.09
C ALA A 227 7.37 -32.22 -1.30
N GLY A 228 8.35 -32.81 -2.01
CA GLY A 228 9.63 -33.20 -1.41
C GLY A 228 10.37 -31.98 -0.85
N ARG A 229 10.48 -30.91 -1.64
CA ARG A 229 11.16 -29.66 -1.22
C ARG A 229 10.48 -28.98 -0.05
N LEU A 230 9.15 -29.06 0.07
CA LEU A 230 8.42 -28.57 1.24
C LEU A 230 8.79 -29.36 2.50
N LYS A 231 8.80 -30.69 2.42
CA LYS A 231 9.19 -31.57 3.54
C LYS A 231 10.64 -31.36 3.98
N ASN A 232 11.52 -31.09 3.02
CA ASN A 232 12.96 -30.92 3.25
C ASN A 232 13.41 -29.45 3.08
N ARG A 233 12.52 -28.49 3.34
CA ARG A 233 12.74 -27.04 3.07
C ARG A 233 14.04 -26.52 3.67
N ALA A 234 14.25 -26.76 4.95
CA ALA A 234 15.43 -26.28 5.67
C ALA A 234 16.73 -26.76 5.02
N GLU A 235 16.76 -27.99 4.51
CA GLU A 235 17.94 -28.54 3.86
C GLU A 235 18.18 -27.93 2.48
N ILE A 236 17.16 -27.92 1.60
CA ILE A 236 17.34 -27.39 0.23
C ILE A 236 17.61 -25.89 0.22
N ASP A 237 16.96 -25.12 1.12
CA ASP A 237 17.22 -23.69 1.26
C ASP A 237 18.65 -23.44 1.74
N ARG A 238 19.17 -24.25 2.68
CA ARG A 238 20.57 -24.13 3.12
C ARG A 238 21.53 -24.43 1.97
N LEU A 239 21.31 -25.51 1.22
CA LEU A 239 22.17 -25.87 0.07
C LEU A 239 22.22 -24.77 -0.99
N ILE A 240 21.06 -24.22 -1.36
CA ILE A 240 20.97 -23.10 -2.30
C ILE A 240 21.64 -21.85 -1.72
N GLY A 241 21.38 -21.53 -0.46
CA GLY A 241 21.96 -20.38 0.23
C GLY A 241 23.49 -20.46 0.30
N ASP A 242 24.03 -21.61 0.68
CA ASP A 242 25.48 -21.85 0.73
C ASP A 242 26.10 -21.62 -0.65
N ARG A 243 25.48 -22.12 -1.72
CA ARG A 243 25.99 -21.88 -3.08
C ARG A 243 25.91 -20.40 -3.46
N LEU A 244 24.78 -19.74 -3.25
CA LEU A 244 24.59 -18.33 -3.60
C LEU A 244 25.50 -17.39 -2.79
N SER A 245 25.88 -17.77 -1.57
CA SER A 245 26.82 -17.00 -0.75
C SER A 245 28.22 -16.83 -1.38
N THR A 246 28.59 -17.68 -2.35
CA THR A 246 29.92 -17.70 -2.98
C THR A 246 30.14 -16.66 -4.07
N GLY A 247 29.11 -15.90 -4.44
CA GLY A 247 29.17 -14.91 -5.52
C GLY A 247 28.34 -13.67 -5.19
N THR A 248 28.56 -12.59 -5.94
CA THR A 248 27.84 -11.33 -5.74
C THR A 248 26.40 -11.40 -6.27
N ARG A 249 25.56 -10.44 -5.84
CA ARG A 249 24.19 -10.25 -6.37
C ARG A 249 24.20 -10.15 -7.89
N GLU A 250 25.13 -9.39 -8.46
CA GLU A 250 25.25 -9.17 -9.90
C GLU A 250 25.54 -10.47 -10.65
N PHE A 251 26.60 -11.18 -10.26
CA PHE A 251 26.99 -12.45 -10.88
C PHE A 251 25.83 -13.47 -10.89
N TRP A 252 25.17 -13.63 -9.73
CA TRP A 252 24.07 -14.57 -9.63
C TRP A 252 22.81 -14.10 -10.35
N THR A 253 22.53 -12.79 -10.37
CA THR A 253 21.40 -12.24 -11.14
C THR A 253 21.56 -12.55 -12.62
N GLU A 254 22.71 -12.25 -13.22
CA GLU A 254 22.97 -12.53 -14.63
C GLU A 254 22.86 -14.03 -14.94
N ARG A 255 23.50 -14.86 -14.12
CA ARG A 255 23.54 -16.31 -14.31
C ARG A 255 22.15 -16.95 -14.19
N LEU A 256 21.37 -16.55 -13.19
CA LEU A 256 20.02 -17.06 -12.96
C LEU A 256 19.03 -16.55 -14.01
N GLN A 257 19.13 -15.29 -14.42
CA GLN A 257 18.30 -14.74 -15.50
C GLN A 257 18.59 -15.41 -16.85
N ALA A 258 19.86 -15.65 -17.19
CA ALA A 258 20.25 -16.41 -18.37
C ALA A 258 19.69 -17.85 -18.33
N ALA A 259 19.61 -18.44 -17.14
CA ALA A 259 18.95 -19.72 -16.91
C ALA A 259 17.43 -19.62 -16.82
N GLY A 260 16.81 -18.46 -17.08
CA GLY A 260 15.37 -18.22 -17.05
C GLY A 260 14.72 -18.39 -15.67
N ILE A 261 15.50 -18.21 -14.61
CA ILE A 261 15.02 -18.24 -13.23
C ILE A 261 14.58 -16.82 -12.82
N PRO A 262 13.34 -16.64 -12.36
CA PRO A 262 12.93 -15.37 -11.76
C PRO A 262 13.77 -15.06 -10.52
N VAL A 263 14.51 -13.96 -10.60
CA VAL A 263 15.41 -13.47 -9.56
C VAL A 263 15.37 -11.95 -9.49
N ALA A 264 15.48 -11.40 -8.29
CA ALA A 264 15.65 -9.96 -8.09
C ALA A 264 16.54 -9.67 -6.87
N PRO A 265 17.38 -8.62 -6.92
CA PRO A 265 18.11 -8.18 -5.74
C PRO A 265 17.19 -7.48 -4.74
N ILE A 266 17.44 -7.70 -3.45
CA ILE A 266 16.87 -6.83 -2.41
C ILE A 266 17.64 -5.51 -2.47
N GLN A 267 16.95 -4.45 -2.87
CA GLN A 267 17.51 -3.12 -3.01
C GLN A 267 17.20 -2.24 -1.80
N THR A 268 18.16 -1.39 -1.45
CA THR A 268 17.97 -0.22 -0.60
C THR A 268 17.21 0.88 -1.35
N THR A 269 16.65 1.85 -0.64
CA THR A 269 15.99 3.01 -1.27
C THR A 269 16.94 3.77 -2.21
N ALA A 270 18.23 3.87 -1.87
CA ALA A 270 19.22 4.55 -2.71
C ALA A 270 19.43 3.82 -4.03
N GLU A 271 19.56 2.48 -4.00
CA GLU A 271 19.67 1.66 -5.21
C GLU A 271 18.41 1.77 -6.07
N VAL A 272 17.21 1.72 -5.47
CA VAL A 272 15.93 1.87 -6.20
C VAL A 272 15.88 3.18 -6.95
N LEU A 273 16.28 4.29 -6.30
CA LEU A 273 16.30 5.62 -6.92
C LEU A 273 17.34 5.73 -8.04
N ALA A 274 18.48 5.04 -7.93
CA ALA A 274 19.53 5.06 -8.94
C ALA A 274 19.27 4.12 -10.13
N HIS A 275 18.35 3.16 -9.98
CA HIS A 275 18.13 2.10 -10.96
C HIS A 275 17.56 2.61 -12.30
N GLU A 276 18.13 2.14 -13.41
CA GLU A 276 17.75 2.57 -14.77
C GLU A 276 16.25 2.36 -15.06
N GLN A 277 15.70 1.20 -14.66
CA GLN A 277 14.27 0.94 -14.84
C GLN A 277 13.38 1.93 -14.04
N THR A 278 13.80 2.34 -12.83
CA THR A 278 13.06 3.33 -12.03
C THR A 278 13.03 4.69 -12.73
N GLN A 279 14.18 5.09 -13.30
CA GLN A 279 14.32 6.31 -14.08
C GLN A 279 13.50 6.26 -15.37
N ALA A 280 13.55 5.13 -16.10
CA ALA A 280 12.78 4.91 -17.32
C ALA A 280 11.25 4.96 -17.10
N LEU A 281 10.76 4.55 -15.93
CA LEU A 281 9.35 4.67 -15.57
C LEU A 281 8.88 6.12 -15.37
N GLY A 282 9.82 7.06 -15.16
CA GLY A 282 9.54 8.47 -14.88
C GLY A 282 8.61 8.68 -13.69
N ILE A 283 8.54 7.71 -12.76
CA ILE A 283 7.58 7.76 -11.65
C ILE A 283 8.07 8.60 -10.48
N ILE A 284 9.37 8.81 -10.34
CA ILE A 284 9.94 9.71 -9.34
C ILE A 284 10.13 11.06 -10.00
N GLU A 285 9.23 12.00 -9.72
CA GLU A 285 9.22 13.30 -10.37
C GLU A 285 9.59 14.40 -9.36
N LYS A 286 10.25 15.45 -9.86
CA LYS A 286 10.48 16.70 -9.13
C LYS A 286 9.60 17.79 -9.73
N PRO A 287 8.77 18.48 -8.95
CA PRO A 287 7.97 19.61 -9.45
C PRO A 287 8.83 20.80 -9.92
N SER A 288 10.02 20.97 -9.34
CA SER A 288 11.05 21.94 -9.74
C SER A 288 12.44 21.47 -9.27
N ASP A 289 13.52 22.09 -9.78
CA ASP A 289 14.91 21.69 -9.47
C ASP A 289 15.26 21.79 -7.99
N ASP A 290 14.63 22.74 -7.28
CA ASP A 290 14.83 23.01 -5.85
C ASP A 290 13.93 22.15 -4.95
N GLU A 291 13.24 21.14 -5.51
CA GLU A 291 12.30 20.28 -4.79
C GLU A 291 12.75 18.82 -4.71
N ILE A 292 12.20 18.13 -3.70
CA ILE A 292 12.45 16.71 -3.51
C ILE A 292 11.71 15.86 -4.54
N GLY A 293 12.33 14.74 -4.92
CA GLY A 293 11.68 13.74 -5.76
C GLY A 293 10.56 13.03 -5.01
N ILE A 294 9.41 12.87 -5.66
CA ILE A 294 8.22 12.24 -5.08
C ILE A 294 7.64 11.20 -6.04
N VAL A 295 7.09 10.12 -5.48
CA VAL A 295 6.50 9.02 -6.27
C VAL A 295 5.16 9.46 -6.86
N GLY A 296 5.03 9.56 -8.18
CA GLY A 296 3.81 9.88 -8.92
C GLY A 296 2.71 8.82 -8.80
N LEU A 297 1.57 9.07 -9.43
CA LEU A 297 0.49 8.07 -9.50
C LEU A 297 0.98 6.86 -10.32
N PRO A 298 0.81 5.60 -9.86
CA PRO A 298 1.30 4.42 -10.57
C PRO A 298 0.39 4.02 -11.73
N LEU A 299 -0.07 4.99 -12.51
CA LEU A 299 -0.94 4.81 -13.67
C LEU A 299 -0.39 5.59 -14.86
N SER A 300 -0.56 5.01 -16.04
CA SER A 300 -0.36 5.69 -17.33
C SER A 300 -1.63 5.53 -18.14
N PHE A 301 -2.02 6.57 -18.85
CA PHE A 301 -3.15 6.57 -19.77
C PHE A 301 -2.57 6.64 -21.19
N ASP A 302 -2.85 5.63 -22.01
CA ASP A 302 -2.30 5.50 -23.36
C ASP A 302 -0.75 5.57 -23.40
N GLY A 303 -0.11 4.95 -22.41
CA GLY A 303 1.35 4.93 -22.26
C GLY A 303 1.95 6.25 -21.73
N LYS A 304 1.13 7.24 -21.39
CA LYS A 304 1.58 8.53 -20.85
C LYS A 304 1.26 8.65 -19.37
N ARG A 305 2.26 8.99 -18.57
CA ARG A 305 2.08 9.32 -17.17
C ARG A 305 1.51 10.73 -17.03
N SER A 306 0.60 10.93 -16.09
CA SER A 306 0.11 12.27 -15.75
C SER A 306 1.28 13.14 -15.28
N PRO A 307 1.32 14.43 -15.67
CA PRO A 307 2.40 15.32 -15.25
C PRO A 307 2.43 15.48 -13.72
N PRO A 308 3.58 15.91 -13.16
CA PRO A 308 3.72 16.12 -11.73
C PRO A 308 2.69 17.13 -11.24
N LEU A 309 2.04 16.80 -10.13
CA LEU A 309 1.17 17.74 -9.43
C LEU A 309 2.01 18.87 -8.83
N HIS A 310 1.40 20.05 -8.67
CA HIS A 310 2.03 21.14 -7.93
C HIS A 310 2.33 20.74 -6.48
N LEU A 311 3.28 21.43 -5.87
CA LEU A 311 3.79 21.16 -4.53
C LEU A 311 2.69 21.18 -3.47
N ALA A 312 2.93 20.42 -2.40
CA ALA A 312 2.14 20.58 -1.18
C ALA A 312 2.37 22.00 -0.65
N LYS A 313 1.28 22.73 -0.42
CA LYS A 313 1.34 24.11 0.08
C LYS A 313 1.43 24.14 1.59
N ASP A 314 1.95 25.23 2.14
CA ASP A 314 1.94 25.45 3.58
C ASP A 314 0.51 25.53 4.12
N THR A 315 0.37 25.24 5.41
CA THR A 315 -0.89 25.34 6.14
C THR A 315 -1.49 26.75 6.00
N GLY A 316 -2.70 26.83 5.47
CA GLY A 316 -3.41 28.11 5.28
C GLY A 316 -2.93 28.97 4.10
N ALA A 317 -2.05 28.45 3.24
CA ALA A 317 -1.54 29.18 2.07
C ALA A 317 -2.65 29.65 1.10
N ASP A 318 -3.82 29.02 1.13
CA ASP A 318 -4.97 29.38 0.30
C ASP A 318 -6.12 30.01 1.09
N ASN A 319 -5.92 30.51 2.31
CA ASN A 319 -7.02 31.11 3.10
C ASN A 319 -7.75 32.24 2.36
N SER A 320 -7.03 33.10 1.63
CA SER A 320 -7.62 34.19 0.85
C SER A 320 -8.51 33.70 -0.31
N LEU A 321 -8.31 32.46 -0.77
CA LEU A 321 -9.14 31.85 -1.80
C LEU A 321 -10.55 31.55 -1.28
N LEU A 322 -10.71 31.28 0.03
CA LEU A 322 -12.01 30.94 0.62
C LEU A 322 -13.06 32.01 0.34
N ASP A 323 -12.70 33.28 0.52
CA ASP A 323 -13.58 34.42 0.22
C ASP A 323 -13.99 34.45 -1.25
N SER A 324 -13.06 34.17 -2.17
CA SER A 324 -13.37 34.14 -3.60
C SER A 324 -14.28 32.97 -3.99
N LEU A 325 -14.15 31.82 -3.32
CA LEU A 325 -15.00 30.65 -3.56
C LEU A 325 -16.44 30.87 -3.09
N LEU A 326 -16.65 31.73 -2.10
CA LEU A 326 -17.96 32.03 -1.51
C LEU A 326 -18.61 33.30 -2.09
N LYS A 327 -17.90 34.10 -2.88
CA LYS A 327 -18.42 35.34 -3.49
C LYS A 327 -19.20 35.14 -4.81
N VAL A 328 -19.17 33.95 -5.42
CA VAL A 328 -19.68 33.73 -6.80
C VAL A 328 -21.13 33.22 -6.88
N SER A 329 -21.83 33.13 -5.76
CA SER A 329 -23.22 32.64 -5.74
C SER A 329 -24.21 33.81 -5.86
N HIS A 330 -24.48 34.25 -7.10
CA HIS A 330 -25.61 35.11 -7.46
C HIS A 330 -26.60 34.36 -8.37
#